data_AF-A0A954SHQ4-F1
#
_entry.id   AF-A0A954SHQ4-F1
#
_cell.length_a   1.000
_cell.length_b   1.000
_cell.length_c   1.000
_cell.angle_alpha   90.00
_cell.angle_beta   90.00
_cell.angle_gamma   90.00
#
_symmetry.space_group_name_H-M   'P 1'
#
loop_
_entity.id
_entity.type
_entity.pdbx_description
1 polymer ?
#
loop_
_entity_poly.entity_id
_entity_poly.type
_entity_poly.pdbx_seq_one_letter_code
_entity_poly.pdbx_strand_id
1 'polypeptide(L)'
;MLNSRSPESDEALFADAVIGQLKFLYPDSDAPSLEQQICEIFADCRPTSGGDPSPLWTQADCILITYGNSLTEPTRPGLQTLRRFLSEHVGDSFSSIHVLPFTPFSSDDGFAVIDYTQVNSDLGGWPNLIRIASEYRLMADLVINHVSSQHQWFRNYCNGREPGLDYFLEVDRTTDFSDVVRPRTSPLLRPTETAHGLRHVWCTFSHDQIDVNFCNPQVLLEYLKIIRLYLDRGVTVFRLDAVGFLWKEPGTSCIHLPQTHEIVRLIRRVVDRFAPGTILITETNVPNPENLSYFGNRNEAHIVYNFSLAPLVVHSLLTGETAYLKRWMMSMPPAPVGCTYLNFIASHDGIGMRPAEGLLSEDEQAQMVEVVRRCGGRVSTRRSADGGEKVYELNVSLFDLMKWTIYGEDDLQL
;
A
#
# COMPACT_ATOMS: atom_id res chain seq x y z
N MET A 1 -9.96 27.53 29.65
CA MET A 1 -11.20 27.78 28.90
C MET A 1 -10.90 27.45 27.45
N LEU A 2 -11.28 26.24 27.03
CA LEU A 2 -11.19 25.84 25.62
C LEU A 2 -12.36 26.52 24.91
N ASN A 3 -12.07 27.44 24.00
CA ASN A 3 -13.08 27.98 23.09
C ASN A 3 -13.65 26.82 22.28
N SER A 4 -14.86 26.38 22.59
CA SER A 4 -15.64 25.50 21.72
C SER A 4 -15.93 26.27 20.44
N ARG A 5 -15.29 25.87 19.33
CA ARG A 5 -15.53 26.45 18.00
C ARG A 5 -16.94 26.08 17.53
N SER A 6 -17.55 26.95 16.72
CA SER A 6 -18.86 26.65 16.12
C SER A 6 -18.69 25.65 14.95
N PRO A 7 -19.65 24.73 14.72
CA PRO A 7 -19.60 23.79 13.61
C PRO A 7 -19.38 24.44 12.23
N GLU A 8 -20.03 25.58 11.98
CA GLU A 8 -19.86 26.37 10.75
C GLU A 8 -18.41 26.85 10.54
N SER A 9 -17.66 27.10 11.63
CA SER A 9 -16.26 27.51 11.52
C SER A 9 -15.33 26.34 11.21
N ASP A 10 -15.66 25.12 11.65
CA ASP A 10 -14.87 23.94 11.35
C ASP A 10 -15.13 23.43 9.92
N GLU A 11 -16.35 23.59 9.40
CA GLU A 11 -16.68 23.32 7.99
C GLU A 11 -15.94 24.26 7.03
N ALA A 12 -15.96 25.57 7.31
CA ALA A 12 -15.22 26.54 6.49
C ALA A 12 -13.71 26.26 6.49
N LEU A 13 -13.13 25.93 7.65
CA LEU A 13 -11.71 25.59 7.75
C LEU A 13 -11.35 24.31 6.99
N PHE A 14 -12.22 23.29 7.02
CA PHE A 14 -12.03 22.07 6.24
C PHE A 14 -12.05 22.38 4.74
N ALA A 15 -13.08 23.10 4.27
CA ALA A 15 -13.26 23.44 2.86
C ALA A 15 -12.07 24.26 2.34
N ASP A 16 -11.68 25.33 3.03
CA ASP A 16 -10.53 26.17 2.66
C ASP A 16 -9.25 25.34 2.54
N ALA A 17 -9.04 24.43 3.49
CA ALA A 17 -7.86 23.61 3.50
C ALA A 17 -7.86 22.61 2.33
N VAL A 18 -8.98 21.92 2.06
CA VAL A 18 -9.12 20.98 0.93
C VAL A 18 -8.99 21.69 -0.41
N ILE A 19 -9.63 22.85 -0.57
CA ILE A 19 -9.50 23.70 -1.78
C ILE A 19 -8.04 24.09 -2.01
N GLY A 20 -7.29 24.42 -0.95
CA GLY A 20 -5.86 24.69 -1.06
C GLY A 20 -5.05 23.52 -1.60
N GLN A 21 -5.32 22.30 -1.12
CA GLN A 21 -4.66 21.07 -1.61
C GLN A 21 -5.03 20.78 -3.07
N LEU A 22 -6.30 20.91 -3.42
CA LEU A 22 -6.81 20.68 -4.77
C LEU A 22 -6.22 21.68 -5.78
N LYS A 23 -6.01 22.95 -5.39
CA LYS A 23 -5.32 23.93 -6.25
C LYS A 23 -3.86 23.59 -6.50
N PHE A 24 -3.18 22.99 -5.51
CA PHE A 24 -1.81 22.53 -5.68
C PHE A 24 -1.74 21.34 -6.64
N LEU A 25 -2.65 20.37 -6.49
CA LEU A 25 -2.71 19.17 -7.32
C LEU A 25 -3.22 19.46 -8.75
N TYR A 26 -4.25 20.29 -8.85
CA TYR A 26 -5.05 20.50 -10.06
C TYR A 26 -5.25 22.00 -10.31
N PRO A 27 -4.19 22.75 -10.64
CA PRO A 27 -4.25 24.21 -10.76
C PRO A 27 -5.26 24.71 -11.81
N ASP A 28 -5.53 23.91 -12.83
CA ASP A 28 -6.45 24.24 -13.92
C ASP A 28 -7.90 23.77 -13.69
N SER A 29 -8.18 23.11 -12.55
CA SER A 29 -9.52 22.60 -12.21
C SER A 29 -10.28 23.54 -11.28
N ASP A 30 -11.61 23.43 -11.27
CA ASP A 30 -12.47 24.12 -10.32
C ASP A 30 -12.39 23.44 -8.94
N ALA A 31 -11.40 23.85 -8.14
CA ALA A 31 -11.15 23.28 -6.82
C ALA A 31 -12.35 23.38 -5.84
N PRO A 32 -13.11 24.49 -5.75
CA PRO A 32 -14.37 24.53 -5.00
C PRO A 32 -15.38 23.48 -5.44
N SER A 33 -15.59 23.30 -6.75
CA SER A 33 -16.50 22.26 -7.25
C SER A 33 -16.02 20.84 -6.92
N LEU A 34 -14.71 20.59 -6.99
CA LEU A 34 -14.13 19.31 -6.59
C LEU A 34 -14.27 19.05 -5.08
N GLU A 35 -14.08 20.07 -4.23
CA GLU A 35 -14.29 19.95 -2.78
C GLU A 35 -15.74 19.58 -2.47
N GLN A 36 -16.70 20.22 -3.14
CA GLN A 36 -18.11 19.89 -2.97
C GLN A 36 -18.41 18.43 -3.34
N GLN A 37 -17.86 17.95 -4.47
CA GLN A 37 -18.01 16.55 -4.88
C GLN A 37 -17.39 15.58 -3.85
N ILE A 38 -16.25 15.93 -3.25
CA ILE A 38 -15.65 15.14 -2.16
C ILE A 38 -16.62 15.09 -0.98
N CYS A 39 -17.16 16.22 -0.54
CA CYS A 39 -18.14 16.28 0.54
C CYS A 39 -19.39 15.46 0.23
N GLU A 40 -19.89 15.48 -1.01
CA GLU A 40 -21.05 14.70 -1.45
C GLU A 40 -20.80 13.18 -1.40
N ILE A 41 -19.60 12.70 -1.76
CA ILE A 41 -19.22 11.28 -1.64
C ILE A 41 -19.36 10.80 -0.18
N PHE A 42 -19.06 11.66 0.79
CA PHE A 42 -19.05 11.33 2.21
C PHE A 42 -20.24 11.89 3.01
N ALA A 43 -21.23 12.54 2.37
CA ALA A 43 -22.30 13.26 3.06
C ALA A 43 -23.08 12.37 4.06
N ASP A 44 -23.39 11.12 3.67
CA ASP A 44 -24.08 10.15 4.52
C ASP A 44 -23.12 9.18 5.24
N CYS A 45 -21.84 9.53 5.37
CA CYS A 45 -20.86 8.66 6.02
C CYS A 45 -21.18 8.60 7.52
N ARG A 46 -21.54 7.41 7.99
CA ARG A 46 -21.78 7.21 9.42
C ARG A 46 -20.44 7.02 10.11
N PRO A 47 -20.13 7.78 11.18
CA PRO A 47 -18.96 7.51 11.99
C PRO A 47 -19.00 6.04 12.44
N THR A 48 -17.90 5.32 12.27
CA THR A 48 -17.81 3.89 12.59
C THR A 48 -17.94 3.59 14.09
N SER A 49 -17.98 4.61 14.95
CA SER A 49 -18.54 4.52 16.30
C SER A 49 -18.64 5.92 16.93
N GLY A 50 -19.80 6.24 17.51
CA GLY A 50 -20.05 7.50 18.23
C GLY A 50 -19.55 7.48 19.69
N GLY A 51 -18.34 6.99 19.94
CA GLY A 51 -17.74 6.92 21.27
C GLY A 51 -16.60 7.92 21.45
N ASP A 52 -16.30 8.28 22.70
CA ASP A 52 -15.14 9.09 23.14
C ASP A 52 -13.86 8.71 22.37
N PRO A 53 -12.90 9.65 22.18
CA PRO A 53 -11.65 9.40 21.46
C PRO A 53 -10.78 8.40 22.21
N SER A 54 -11.10 7.12 22.05
CA SER A 54 -10.22 6.02 22.40
C SER A 54 -8.99 6.12 21.51
N PRO A 55 -7.79 5.81 22.02
CA PRO A 55 -6.60 5.82 21.20
C PRO A 55 -6.81 4.86 20.00
N LEU A 56 -6.33 5.26 18.82
CA LEU A 56 -6.47 4.45 17.60
C LEU A 56 -5.87 3.04 17.78
N TRP A 57 -4.86 2.90 18.65
CA TRP A 57 -4.23 1.65 19.04
C TRP A 57 -3.57 1.79 20.42
N THR A 58 -3.12 0.66 20.94
CA THR A 58 -2.36 0.47 22.19
C THR A 58 -1.19 -0.48 21.93
N GLN A 59 -0.31 -0.65 22.90
CA GLN A 59 0.77 -1.63 22.86
C GLN A 59 0.31 -3.10 22.81
N ALA A 60 -0.98 -3.37 23.02
CA ALA A 60 -1.56 -4.72 22.94
C ALA A 60 -2.05 -5.07 21.52
N ASP A 61 -2.11 -4.10 20.60
CA ASP A 61 -2.63 -4.34 19.25
C ASP A 61 -1.64 -5.13 18.39
N CYS A 62 -2.16 -6.18 17.74
CA CYS A 62 -1.43 -7.03 16.80
C CYS A 62 -2.29 -7.20 15.53
N ILE A 63 -1.64 -7.14 14.37
CA ILE A 63 -2.29 -7.31 13.06
C ILE A 63 -1.91 -8.67 12.49
N LEU A 64 -2.90 -9.49 12.17
CA LEU A 64 -2.70 -10.72 11.39
C LEU A 64 -2.89 -10.41 9.90
N ILE A 65 -1.85 -10.58 9.09
CA ILE A 65 -1.91 -10.43 7.63
C ILE A 65 -2.06 -11.81 6.99
N THR A 66 -3.09 -12.00 6.17
CA THR A 66 -3.40 -13.30 5.55
C THR A 66 -4.18 -13.14 4.24
N TYR A 67 -4.02 -14.09 3.31
CA TYR A 67 -4.93 -14.17 2.18
C TYR A 67 -6.25 -14.77 2.64
N GLY A 68 -7.36 -14.34 2.03
CA GLY A 68 -8.70 -14.88 2.32
C GLY A 68 -8.82 -16.40 2.09
N ASN A 69 -7.90 -16.99 1.33
CA ASN A 69 -7.81 -18.41 1.01
C ASN A 69 -6.51 -19.08 1.50
N SER A 70 -5.74 -18.47 2.42
CA SER A 70 -4.59 -19.16 3.05
C SER A 70 -5.01 -20.46 3.75
N LEU A 71 -6.26 -20.53 4.21
CA LEU A 71 -6.91 -21.72 4.73
C LEU A 71 -8.09 -22.07 3.83
N THR A 72 -8.18 -23.33 3.40
CA THR A 72 -9.21 -23.78 2.45
C THR A 72 -9.99 -24.98 2.98
N GLU A 73 -11.27 -25.04 2.63
CA GLU A 73 -12.14 -26.20 2.85
C GLU A 73 -12.88 -26.51 1.55
N PRO A 74 -13.04 -27.78 1.14
CA PRO A 74 -13.60 -28.12 -0.17
C PRO A 74 -15.01 -27.60 -0.45
N THR A 75 -15.81 -27.32 0.59
CA THR A 75 -17.24 -27.00 0.47
C THR A 75 -17.59 -25.59 0.94
N ARG A 76 -16.59 -24.77 1.26
CA ARG A 76 -16.81 -23.47 1.90
C ARG A 76 -15.95 -22.37 1.28
N PRO A 77 -16.51 -21.17 1.03
CA PRO A 77 -15.74 -20.03 0.55
C PRO A 77 -14.58 -19.67 1.50
N GLY A 78 -13.47 -19.18 0.94
CA GLY A 78 -12.23 -18.90 1.69
C GLY A 78 -12.46 -18.05 2.94
N LEU A 79 -13.16 -16.91 2.82
CA LEU A 79 -13.36 -16.00 3.95
C LEU A 79 -14.21 -16.59 5.06
N GLN A 80 -15.13 -17.50 4.73
CA GLN A 80 -15.91 -18.20 5.75
C GLN A 80 -15.06 -19.23 6.49
N THR A 81 -14.14 -19.90 5.79
CA THR A 81 -13.14 -20.80 6.39
C THR A 81 -12.18 -20.02 7.29
N LEU A 82 -11.64 -18.90 6.79
CA LEU A 82 -10.78 -18.00 7.56
C LEU A 82 -11.47 -17.53 8.84
N ARG A 83 -12.68 -16.98 8.75
CA ARG A 83 -13.42 -16.51 9.95
C ARG A 83 -13.62 -17.63 10.97
N ARG A 84 -13.95 -18.85 10.52
CA ARG A 84 -14.10 -19.99 11.45
C ARG A 84 -12.79 -20.26 12.19
N PHE A 85 -11.68 -20.34 11.46
CA PHE A 85 -10.36 -20.51 12.06
C PHE A 85 -10.02 -19.40 13.06
N LEU A 86 -10.27 -18.13 12.70
CA LEU A 86 -10.08 -17.00 13.59
C LEU A 86 -10.88 -17.19 14.90
N SER A 87 -12.17 -17.51 14.79
CA SER A 87 -13.02 -17.69 15.96
C SER A 87 -12.69 -18.92 16.82
N GLU A 88 -12.27 -20.03 16.21
CA GLU A 88 -12.04 -21.31 16.90
C GLU A 88 -10.63 -21.44 17.49
N HIS A 89 -9.63 -20.81 16.88
CA HIS A 89 -8.22 -21.04 17.19
C HIS A 89 -7.44 -19.77 17.53
N VAL A 90 -7.89 -18.60 17.08
CA VAL A 90 -7.14 -17.35 17.25
C VAL A 90 -7.72 -16.48 18.36
N GLY A 91 -9.05 -16.35 18.42
CA GLY A 91 -9.74 -15.56 19.44
C GLY A 91 -9.33 -14.09 19.39
N ASP A 92 -8.97 -13.53 20.54
CA ASP A 92 -8.55 -12.13 20.75
C ASP A 92 -7.04 -11.90 20.64
N SER A 93 -6.27 -12.90 20.21
CA SER A 93 -4.80 -12.80 20.07
C SER A 93 -4.36 -11.72 19.06
N PHE A 94 -5.23 -11.38 18.10
CA PHE A 94 -5.03 -10.27 17.17
C PHE A 94 -6.24 -9.35 17.22
N SER A 95 -5.99 -8.05 17.31
CA SER A 95 -7.05 -7.04 17.32
C SER A 95 -7.51 -6.66 15.92
N SER A 96 -6.65 -6.90 14.92
CA SER A 96 -6.88 -6.50 13.54
C SER A 96 -6.54 -7.64 12.58
N ILE A 97 -7.33 -7.77 11.51
CA ILE A 97 -7.10 -8.73 10.44
C ILE A 97 -6.92 -7.95 9.14
N HIS A 98 -5.75 -8.08 8.52
CA HIS A 98 -5.51 -7.64 7.16
C HIS A 98 -5.76 -8.79 6.21
N VAL A 99 -6.88 -8.70 5.50
CA VAL A 99 -7.17 -9.61 4.40
C VAL A 99 -6.50 -9.01 3.15
N LEU A 100 -5.44 -9.66 2.68
CA LEU A 100 -4.75 -9.34 1.42
C LEU A 100 -5.75 -9.33 0.25
N PRO A 101 -5.43 -8.68 -0.90
CA PRO A 101 -6.44 -8.17 -1.81
C PRO A 101 -7.53 -9.21 -2.14
N PHE A 102 -8.75 -8.91 -1.72
CA PHE A 102 -9.89 -9.83 -1.78
C PHE A 102 -10.78 -9.59 -3.00
N THR A 103 -10.50 -8.58 -3.80
CA THR A 103 -11.25 -8.20 -5.00
C THR A 103 -10.94 -9.14 -6.16
N PRO A 104 -11.80 -9.24 -7.19
CA PRO A 104 -11.44 -9.88 -8.45
C PRO A 104 -10.13 -9.31 -9.01
N PHE A 105 -9.23 -10.18 -9.47
CA PHE A 105 -7.90 -9.81 -9.96
C PHE A 105 -7.50 -10.70 -11.15
N SER A 106 -6.52 -10.27 -11.95
CA SER A 106 -6.02 -11.00 -13.12
C SER A 106 -4.65 -11.66 -12.92
N SER A 107 -3.79 -11.05 -12.10
CA SER A 107 -2.45 -11.53 -11.79
C SER A 107 -1.95 -10.94 -10.45
N ASP A 108 -0.70 -11.26 -10.09
CA ASP A 108 -0.01 -10.74 -8.91
C ASP A 108 -0.78 -10.99 -7.61
N ASP A 109 -1.35 -12.19 -7.48
CA ASP A 109 -2.07 -12.70 -6.29
C ASP A 109 -3.07 -11.72 -5.65
N GLY A 110 -3.70 -10.85 -6.44
CA GLY A 110 -4.67 -9.88 -5.94
C GLY A 110 -4.37 -8.44 -6.31
N PHE A 111 -3.11 -8.11 -6.62
CA PHE A 111 -2.66 -6.74 -6.81
C PHE A 111 -2.94 -6.19 -8.22
N ALA A 112 -3.23 -7.03 -9.23
CA ALA A 112 -3.82 -6.56 -10.49
C ALA A 112 -5.35 -6.55 -10.41
N VAL A 113 -5.94 -5.51 -9.79
CA VAL A 113 -7.38 -5.43 -9.48
C VAL A 113 -8.26 -5.24 -10.73
N ILE A 114 -9.26 -6.10 -10.91
CA ILE A 114 -10.25 -6.03 -12.00
C ILE A 114 -11.48 -5.21 -11.60
N ASP A 115 -11.92 -5.31 -10.35
CA ASP A 115 -13.12 -4.60 -9.86
C ASP A 115 -13.05 -4.37 -8.35
N TYR A 116 -12.88 -3.12 -7.93
CA TYR A 116 -12.87 -2.74 -6.52
C TYR A 116 -14.21 -2.94 -5.81
N THR A 117 -15.32 -3.01 -6.56
CA THR A 117 -16.67 -3.00 -5.96
C THR A 117 -17.16 -4.38 -5.51
N GLN A 118 -16.42 -5.43 -5.88
CA GLN A 118 -16.79 -6.82 -5.64
C GLN A 118 -15.75 -7.55 -4.82
N VAL A 119 -16.18 -8.60 -4.11
CA VAL A 119 -15.28 -9.60 -3.52
C VAL A 119 -15.14 -10.74 -4.52
N ASN A 120 -13.92 -11.28 -4.66
CA ASN A 120 -13.65 -12.42 -5.52
C ASN A 120 -14.57 -13.59 -5.12
N SER A 121 -15.26 -14.18 -6.10
CA SER A 121 -16.26 -15.23 -5.87
C SER A 121 -15.70 -16.46 -5.15
N ASP A 122 -14.41 -16.76 -5.34
CA ASP A 122 -13.74 -17.90 -4.69
C ASP A 122 -13.60 -17.67 -3.17
N LEU A 123 -13.57 -16.41 -2.75
CA LEU A 123 -13.54 -15.98 -1.36
C LEU A 123 -14.94 -15.87 -0.74
N GLY A 124 -15.99 -15.79 -1.56
CA GLY A 124 -17.38 -15.61 -1.16
C GLY A 124 -17.91 -14.24 -1.59
N GLY A 125 -18.37 -13.43 -0.64
CA GLY A 125 -18.90 -12.10 -0.91
C GLY A 125 -18.70 -11.11 0.24
N TRP A 126 -19.17 -9.89 0.04
CA TRP A 126 -19.19 -8.86 1.08
C TRP A 126 -19.79 -9.29 2.43
N PRO A 127 -20.88 -10.11 2.48
CA PRO A 127 -21.39 -10.62 3.76
C PRO A 127 -20.37 -11.40 4.57
N ASN A 128 -19.36 -12.02 3.93
CA ASN A 128 -18.29 -12.74 4.63
C ASN A 128 -17.29 -11.77 5.27
N LEU A 129 -16.85 -10.73 4.54
CA LEU A 129 -15.97 -9.69 5.08
C LEU A 129 -16.63 -8.89 6.20
N ILE A 130 -17.90 -8.51 6.03
CA ILE A 130 -18.66 -7.76 7.05
C ILE A 130 -18.71 -8.55 8.38
N ARG A 131 -18.81 -9.88 8.33
CA ARG A 131 -18.75 -10.72 9.54
C ARG A 131 -17.38 -10.66 10.21
N ILE A 132 -16.29 -10.71 9.44
CA ILE A 132 -14.93 -10.53 10.00
C ILE A 132 -14.80 -9.14 10.61
N ALA A 133 -15.25 -8.09 9.91
CA ALA A 133 -15.23 -6.70 10.38
C ALA A 133 -16.08 -6.45 11.64
N SER A 134 -17.09 -7.29 11.90
CA SER A 134 -17.90 -7.21 13.13
C SER A 134 -17.22 -7.80 14.36
N GLU A 135 -16.17 -8.62 14.17
CA GLU A 135 -15.43 -9.32 15.21
C GLU A 135 -14.03 -8.73 15.42
N TYR A 136 -13.43 -8.20 14.34
CA TYR A 136 -12.07 -7.67 14.31
C TYR A 136 -12.01 -6.34 13.57
N ARG A 137 -10.98 -5.53 13.84
CA ARG A 137 -10.68 -4.39 12.99
C ARG A 137 -10.20 -4.89 11.61
N LEU A 138 -10.98 -4.60 10.57
CA LEU A 138 -10.66 -5.05 9.22
C LEU A 138 -9.73 -4.07 8.51
N MET A 139 -8.59 -4.60 8.05
CA MET A 139 -7.65 -3.93 7.18
C MET A 139 -7.75 -4.46 5.75
N ALA A 140 -7.77 -3.55 4.78
CA ALA A 140 -7.86 -3.85 3.36
C ALA A 140 -6.77 -3.13 2.57
N ASP A 141 -6.30 -3.77 1.50
CA ASP A 141 -5.51 -3.10 0.47
C ASP A 141 -6.37 -2.14 -0.35
N LEU A 142 -5.85 -0.94 -0.53
CA LEU A 142 -6.26 -0.03 -1.58
C LEU A 142 -5.09 0.03 -2.57
N VAL A 143 -5.17 -0.82 -3.61
CA VAL A 143 -4.26 -0.76 -4.75
C VAL A 143 -4.54 0.52 -5.51
N ILE A 144 -3.84 1.59 -5.15
CA ILE A 144 -4.22 2.92 -5.59
C ILE A 144 -3.46 3.36 -6.84
N ASN A 145 -2.25 2.83 -7.07
CA ASN A 145 -1.41 3.27 -8.18
C ASN A 145 -1.86 2.77 -9.56
N HIS A 146 -2.48 1.60 -9.62
CA HIS A 146 -2.71 0.90 -10.88
C HIS A 146 -3.94 0.02 -10.82
N VAL A 147 -4.43 -0.41 -11.98
CA VAL A 147 -5.51 -1.38 -12.14
C VAL A 147 -5.09 -2.49 -13.09
N SER A 148 -5.81 -3.61 -13.08
CA SER A 148 -5.66 -4.67 -14.06
C SER A 148 -5.88 -4.15 -15.48
N SER A 149 -5.17 -4.72 -16.47
CA SER A 149 -5.47 -4.55 -17.89
C SER A 149 -6.87 -5.08 -18.27
N GLN A 150 -7.53 -5.83 -17.38
CA GLN A 150 -8.90 -6.28 -17.52
C GLN A 150 -9.93 -5.37 -16.80
N HIS A 151 -9.48 -4.32 -16.09
CA HIS A 151 -10.35 -3.40 -15.38
C HIS A 151 -11.27 -2.64 -16.35
N GLN A 152 -12.50 -2.34 -15.93
CA GLN A 152 -13.50 -1.70 -16.79
C GLN A 152 -13.04 -0.32 -17.27
N TRP A 153 -12.37 0.47 -16.42
CA TRP A 153 -11.76 1.75 -16.83
C TRP A 153 -10.79 1.59 -18.00
N PHE A 154 -9.90 0.59 -17.97
CA PHE A 154 -8.92 0.40 -19.05
C PHE A 154 -9.58 -0.11 -20.33
N ARG A 155 -10.59 -0.98 -20.21
CA ARG A 155 -11.44 -1.36 -21.34
C ARG A 155 -12.14 -0.15 -21.94
N ASN A 156 -12.66 0.75 -21.11
CA ASN A 156 -13.31 1.97 -21.55
C ASN A 156 -12.35 2.93 -22.25
N TYR A 157 -11.14 3.12 -21.72
CA TYR A 157 -10.03 3.82 -22.37
C TYR A 157 -9.74 3.28 -23.77
N CYS A 158 -9.51 1.97 -23.90
CA CYS A 158 -9.27 1.34 -25.20
C CYS A 158 -10.43 1.55 -26.18
N ASN A 159 -11.67 1.62 -25.70
CA ASN A 159 -12.87 1.78 -26.52
C ASN A 159 -13.32 3.24 -26.71
N GLY A 160 -12.60 4.23 -26.16
CA GLY A 160 -12.99 5.64 -26.24
C GLY A 160 -14.30 5.97 -25.49
N ARG A 161 -14.49 5.40 -24.29
CA ARG A 161 -15.74 5.54 -23.49
C ARG A 161 -15.49 6.07 -22.10
N GLU A 162 -16.48 6.76 -21.54
CA GLU A 162 -16.53 7.12 -20.12
C GLU A 162 -17.31 6.08 -19.29
N PRO A 163 -17.02 5.96 -17.98
CA PRO A 163 -15.89 6.56 -17.27
C PRO A 163 -14.58 5.83 -17.61
N GLY A 164 -13.46 6.55 -17.64
CA GLY A 164 -12.12 5.99 -17.78
C GLY A 164 -11.38 6.38 -19.06
N LEU A 165 -11.99 7.23 -19.89
CA LEU A 165 -11.40 7.68 -21.16
C LEU A 165 -10.03 8.34 -21.00
N ASP A 166 -9.82 9.03 -19.88
CA ASP A 166 -8.66 9.86 -19.58
C ASP A 166 -8.00 9.48 -18.23
N TYR A 167 -8.23 8.24 -17.77
CA TYR A 167 -7.72 7.75 -16.49
C TYR A 167 -6.31 7.17 -16.56
N PHE A 168 -5.72 7.07 -17.75
CA PHE A 168 -4.42 6.43 -17.97
C PHE A 168 -3.42 7.41 -18.55
N LEU A 169 -2.15 7.19 -18.21
CA LEU A 169 -1.08 8.04 -18.68
C LEU A 169 -0.54 7.53 -20.03
N GLU A 170 -0.87 8.25 -21.10
CA GLU A 170 -0.23 8.10 -22.41
C GLU A 170 1.10 8.85 -22.43
N VAL A 171 2.18 8.19 -22.85
CA VAL A 171 3.49 8.84 -22.99
C VAL A 171 4.13 8.54 -24.34
N ASP A 172 4.82 9.52 -24.90
CA ASP A 172 5.65 9.33 -26.08
C ASP A 172 6.81 8.37 -25.76
N ARG A 173 7.12 7.48 -26.70
CA ARG A 173 8.26 6.57 -26.60
C ARG A 173 9.60 7.30 -26.66
N THR A 174 9.64 8.52 -27.19
CA THR A 174 10.86 9.33 -27.26
C THR A 174 11.13 10.09 -25.96
N THR A 175 10.22 10.06 -24.99
CA THR A 175 10.43 10.66 -23.68
C THR A 175 11.59 9.99 -22.96
N ASP A 176 12.42 10.80 -22.30
CA ASP A 176 13.52 10.29 -21.47
C ASP A 176 12.98 9.80 -20.12
N PHE A 177 13.28 8.54 -19.80
CA PHE A 177 12.90 7.88 -18.56
C PHE A 177 14.11 7.45 -17.72
N SER A 178 15.30 7.96 -18.03
CA SER A 178 16.55 7.58 -17.35
C SER A 178 16.52 7.82 -15.84
N ASP A 179 15.83 8.87 -15.40
CA ASP A 179 15.68 9.19 -13.97
C ASP A 179 14.59 8.39 -13.26
N VAL A 180 13.69 7.73 -13.99
CA VAL A 180 12.53 7.02 -13.42
C VAL A 180 12.98 5.80 -12.60
N VAL A 181 12.53 5.71 -11.36
CA VAL A 181 12.80 4.55 -10.51
C VAL A 181 11.96 3.35 -10.96
N ARG A 182 12.62 2.22 -11.23
CA ARG A 182 11.99 0.99 -11.75
C ARG A 182 11.99 -0.14 -10.71
N PRO A 183 10.83 -0.50 -10.12
CA PRO A 183 10.76 -1.58 -9.14
C PRO A 183 10.83 -2.98 -9.78
N ARG A 184 10.60 -3.08 -11.09
CA ARG A 184 10.61 -4.33 -11.86
C ARG A 184 11.44 -4.17 -13.14
N THR A 185 11.87 -5.29 -13.71
CA THR A 185 12.68 -5.36 -14.94
C THR A 185 11.85 -5.31 -16.23
N SER A 186 10.53 -5.46 -16.13
CA SER A 186 9.57 -5.32 -17.23
C SER A 186 9.74 -3.98 -17.98
N PRO A 187 9.32 -3.87 -19.26
CA PRO A 187 9.27 -2.58 -19.93
C PRO A 187 8.30 -1.61 -19.23
N LEU A 188 8.63 -0.32 -19.21
CA LEU A 188 7.80 0.71 -18.57
C LEU A 188 6.52 1.02 -19.35
N LEU A 189 6.60 0.91 -20.68
CA LEU A 189 5.52 1.31 -21.58
C LEU A 189 4.92 0.09 -22.27
N ARG A 190 3.59 -0.01 -22.23
CA ARG A 190 2.82 -1.05 -22.91
C ARG A 190 2.15 -0.48 -24.17
N PRO A 191 2.45 -1.03 -25.37
CA PRO A 191 1.69 -0.69 -26.57
C PRO A 191 0.23 -1.14 -26.39
N THR A 192 -0.70 -0.24 -26.68
CA THR A 192 -2.13 -0.43 -26.45
C THR A 192 -2.92 0.09 -27.63
N GLU A 193 -3.69 -0.78 -28.27
CA GLU A 193 -4.64 -0.39 -29.31
C GLU A 193 -5.83 0.34 -28.66
N THR A 194 -6.15 1.51 -29.18
CA THR A 194 -7.29 2.33 -28.72
C THR A 194 -8.18 2.70 -29.89
N ALA A 195 -9.38 3.21 -29.61
CA ALA A 195 -10.26 3.82 -30.60
C ALA A 195 -9.60 4.98 -31.38
N HIS A 196 -8.51 5.55 -30.86
CA HIS A 196 -7.74 6.63 -31.47
C HIS A 196 -6.39 6.17 -32.05
N GLY A 197 -6.20 4.85 -32.20
CA GLY A 197 -4.99 4.23 -32.73
C GLY A 197 -4.04 3.72 -31.63
N LEU A 198 -2.84 3.31 -32.05
CA LEU A 198 -1.83 2.77 -31.14
C LEU A 198 -1.30 3.85 -30.18
N ARG A 199 -1.41 3.58 -28.88
CA ARG A 199 -0.88 4.40 -27.78
C ARG A 199 0.10 3.60 -26.93
N HIS A 200 0.86 4.28 -26.09
CA HIS A 200 1.77 3.67 -25.13
C HIS A 200 1.39 4.14 -23.73
N VAL A 201 0.96 3.20 -22.89
CA VAL A 201 0.50 3.49 -21.53
C VAL A 201 1.55 3.10 -20.52
N TRP A 202 1.59 3.83 -19.40
CA TRP A 202 2.55 3.60 -18.31
C TRP A 202 2.21 2.36 -17.48
N CYS A 203 3.22 1.54 -17.23
CA CYS A 203 3.16 0.30 -16.44
C CYS A 203 4.41 0.19 -15.55
N THR A 204 4.30 0.62 -14.30
CA THR A 204 5.41 0.64 -13.34
C THR A 204 5.87 -0.78 -12.98
N PHE A 205 4.92 -1.71 -12.85
CA PHE A 205 5.16 -3.07 -12.35
C PHE A 205 5.13 -4.13 -13.45
N SER A 206 3.99 -4.32 -14.12
CA SER A 206 3.82 -5.29 -15.20
C SER A 206 2.86 -4.76 -16.27
N HIS A 207 2.87 -5.35 -17.46
CA HIS A 207 1.91 -4.98 -18.51
C HIS A 207 0.45 -5.38 -18.21
N ASP A 208 0.20 -6.11 -17.12
CA ASP A 208 -1.14 -6.35 -16.62
C ASP A 208 -1.56 -5.32 -15.55
N GLN A 209 -0.63 -4.52 -15.04
CA GLN A 209 -0.84 -3.47 -14.04
C GLN A 209 -0.65 -2.11 -14.69
N ILE A 210 -1.76 -1.52 -15.14
CA ILE A 210 -1.76 -0.24 -15.84
C ILE A 210 -1.89 0.89 -14.83
N ASP A 211 -0.91 1.78 -14.78
CA ASP A 211 -0.91 2.91 -13.85
C ASP A 211 -2.04 3.89 -14.19
N VAL A 212 -2.78 4.30 -13.17
CA VAL A 212 -3.78 5.36 -13.30
C VAL A 212 -3.12 6.74 -13.21
N ASN A 213 -3.73 7.71 -13.86
CA ASN A 213 -3.25 9.08 -13.98
C ASN A 213 -3.86 9.98 -12.89
N PHE A 214 -3.16 10.13 -11.76
CA PHE A 214 -3.61 11.00 -10.67
C PHE A 214 -3.57 12.50 -10.99
N CYS A 215 -3.00 12.93 -12.13
CA CYS A 215 -3.14 14.30 -12.62
C CYS A 215 -4.58 14.61 -13.06
N ASN A 216 -5.40 13.59 -13.31
CA ASN A 216 -6.82 13.74 -13.54
C ASN A 216 -7.58 13.72 -12.20
N PRO A 217 -8.27 14.82 -11.81
CA PRO A 217 -9.01 14.86 -10.54
C PRO A 217 -10.15 13.83 -10.46
N GLN A 218 -10.68 13.36 -11.59
CA GLN A 218 -11.72 12.31 -11.58
C GLN A 218 -11.19 10.99 -11.03
N VAL A 219 -9.91 10.67 -11.25
CA VAL A 219 -9.28 9.47 -10.67
C VAL A 219 -9.27 9.55 -9.15
N LEU A 220 -8.93 10.72 -8.58
CA LEU A 220 -9.00 10.93 -7.13
C LEU A 220 -10.43 10.71 -6.61
N LEU A 221 -11.44 11.27 -7.28
CA LEU A 221 -12.85 11.11 -6.88
C LEU A 221 -13.30 9.64 -6.93
N GLU A 222 -12.88 8.86 -7.93
CA GLU A 222 -13.17 7.43 -8.00
C GLU A 222 -12.55 6.64 -6.85
N TYR A 223 -11.29 6.90 -6.50
CA TYR A 223 -10.67 6.25 -5.34
C TYR A 223 -11.31 6.66 -4.01
N LEU A 224 -11.79 7.91 -3.88
CA LEU A 224 -12.57 8.33 -2.72
C LEU A 224 -13.92 7.59 -2.63
N LYS A 225 -14.58 7.31 -3.77
CA LYS A 225 -15.79 6.46 -3.81
C LYS A 225 -15.48 5.01 -3.40
N ILE A 226 -14.32 4.47 -3.78
CA ILE A 226 -13.88 3.12 -3.35
C ILE A 226 -13.62 3.10 -1.84
N ILE A 227 -12.92 4.10 -1.30
CA ILE A 227 -12.70 4.25 0.15
C ILE A 227 -14.06 4.32 0.86
N ARG A 228 -14.99 5.12 0.34
CA ARG A 228 -16.35 5.23 0.89
C ARG A 228 -17.07 3.88 0.91
N LEU A 229 -17.03 3.14 -0.20
CA LEU A 229 -17.61 1.81 -0.28
C LEU A 229 -17.02 0.89 0.79
N TYR A 230 -15.70 0.89 0.99
CA TYR A 230 -15.03 0.00 1.93
C TYR A 230 -15.37 0.37 3.39
N LEU A 231 -15.45 1.67 3.70
CA LEU A 231 -15.93 2.18 4.99
C LEU A 231 -17.36 1.69 5.27
N ASP A 232 -18.27 1.80 4.30
CA ASP A 232 -19.66 1.31 4.42
C ASP A 232 -19.74 -0.21 4.64
N ARG A 233 -18.66 -0.96 4.36
CA ARG A 233 -18.55 -2.42 4.55
C ARG A 233 -17.71 -2.82 5.77
N GLY A 234 -17.33 -1.86 6.60
CA GLY A 234 -16.65 -2.09 7.88
C GLY A 234 -15.13 -2.15 7.82
N VAL A 235 -14.51 -1.80 6.68
CA VAL A 235 -13.06 -1.57 6.64
C VAL A 235 -12.75 -0.30 7.41
N THR A 236 -11.77 -0.36 8.32
CA THR A 236 -11.35 0.80 9.11
C THR A 236 -9.85 1.04 9.05
N VAL A 237 -9.10 0.18 8.36
CA VAL A 237 -7.67 0.35 8.13
C VAL A 237 -7.39 0.17 6.64
N PHE A 238 -6.77 1.17 6.01
CA PHE A 238 -6.45 1.14 4.59
C PHE A 238 -4.94 1.05 4.42
N ARG A 239 -4.47 0.00 3.74
CA ARG A 239 -3.10 -0.08 3.22
C ARG A 239 -3.07 0.57 1.84
N LEU A 240 -2.38 1.70 1.72
CA LEU A 240 -2.16 2.38 0.45
C LEU A 240 -1.00 1.70 -0.26
N ASP A 241 -1.34 0.79 -1.16
CA ASP A 241 -0.38 -0.04 -1.90
C ASP A 241 0.24 0.75 -3.06
N ALA A 242 1.56 0.57 -3.24
CA ALA A 242 2.35 1.25 -4.26
C ALA A 242 2.19 2.79 -4.26
N VAL A 243 1.83 3.37 -3.11
CA VAL A 243 1.50 4.79 -2.99
C VAL A 243 2.64 5.71 -3.39
N GLY A 244 3.90 5.26 -3.26
CA GLY A 244 5.07 6.00 -3.72
C GLY A 244 5.01 6.46 -5.17
N PHE A 245 4.35 5.69 -6.04
CA PHE A 245 4.37 5.88 -7.49
C PHE A 245 3.17 6.68 -8.04
N LEU A 246 2.28 7.22 -7.19
CA LEU A 246 1.01 7.81 -7.65
C LEU A 246 1.18 8.89 -8.73
N TRP A 247 2.14 9.80 -8.57
CA TRP A 247 2.36 10.91 -9.49
C TRP A 247 3.57 10.66 -10.41
N LYS A 248 3.41 11.00 -11.70
CA LYS A 248 4.43 10.76 -12.73
C LYS A 248 4.78 12.08 -13.41
N GLU A 249 6.07 12.40 -13.42
CA GLU A 249 6.62 13.59 -14.09
C GLU A 249 7.94 13.18 -14.76
N PRO A 250 7.95 12.94 -16.08
CA PRO A 250 9.18 12.59 -16.79
C PRO A 250 10.29 13.61 -16.57
N GLY A 251 11.53 13.15 -16.41
CA GLY A 251 12.66 13.96 -15.93
C GLY A 251 12.79 14.02 -14.39
N THR A 252 11.97 13.25 -13.67
CA THR A 252 12.09 13.03 -12.23
C THR A 252 12.12 11.53 -11.91
N SER A 253 12.30 11.19 -10.63
CA SER A 253 12.23 9.81 -10.16
C SER A 253 10.86 9.14 -10.32
N CYS A 254 9.78 9.93 -10.49
CA CYS A 254 8.39 9.47 -10.49
C CYS A 254 8.01 8.63 -9.25
N ILE A 255 8.68 8.87 -8.13
CA ILE A 255 8.40 8.24 -6.85
C ILE A 255 8.57 9.28 -5.73
N HIS A 256 7.68 9.28 -4.73
CA HIS A 256 7.70 10.20 -3.59
C HIS A 256 7.56 11.68 -3.97
N LEU A 257 6.93 11.99 -5.12
CA LEU A 257 6.76 13.37 -5.54
C LEU A 257 5.85 14.14 -4.56
N PRO A 258 6.02 15.47 -4.42
CA PRO A 258 5.20 16.28 -3.52
C PRO A 258 3.68 16.12 -3.69
N GLN A 259 3.24 15.89 -4.92
CA GLN A 259 1.85 15.62 -5.27
C GLN A 259 1.35 14.28 -4.70
N THR A 260 2.19 13.24 -4.69
CA THR A 260 1.88 11.97 -4.01
C THR A 260 1.60 12.20 -2.52
N HIS A 261 2.49 12.93 -1.83
CA HIS A 261 2.31 13.29 -0.43
C HIS A 261 1.02 14.10 -0.21
N GLU A 262 0.71 15.04 -1.11
CA GLU A 262 -0.52 15.83 -1.01
C GLU A 262 -1.79 14.99 -1.16
N ILE A 263 -1.79 13.99 -2.06
CA ILE A 263 -2.90 13.03 -2.18
C ILE A 263 -3.11 12.26 -0.89
N VAL A 264 -2.03 11.75 -0.26
CA VAL A 264 -2.13 11.04 1.03
C VAL A 264 -2.67 11.98 2.13
N ARG A 265 -2.20 13.24 2.18
CA ARG A 265 -2.69 14.25 3.12
C ARG A 265 -4.15 14.59 2.90
N LEU A 266 -4.60 14.66 1.65
CA LEU A 266 -6.01 14.89 1.30
C LEU A 266 -6.87 13.71 1.75
N ILE A 267 -6.48 12.48 1.41
CA ILE A 267 -7.20 11.26 1.85
C ILE A 267 -7.28 11.23 3.38
N ARG A 268 -6.15 11.48 4.07
CA ARG A 268 -6.10 11.57 5.53
C ARG A 268 -7.10 12.57 6.09
N ARG A 269 -7.13 13.78 5.54
CA ARG A 269 -8.04 14.84 5.98
C ARG A 269 -9.51 14.46 5.78
N VAL A 270 -9.84 13.83 4.65
CA VAL A 270 -11.19 13.37 4.34
C VAL A 270 -11.62 12.30 5.34
N VAL A 271 -10.80 11.25 5.57
CA VAL A 271 -11.19 10.18 6.50
C VAL A 271 -11.23 10.67 7.96
N ASP A 272 -10.33 11.55 8.38
CA ASP A 272 -10.38 12.14 9.73
C ASP A 272 -11.67 12.95 9.96
N ARG A 273 -12.19 13.61 8.92
CA ARG A 273 -13.40 14.44 9.00
C ARG A 273 -14.70 13.62 8.96
N PHE A 274 -14.77 12.63 8.07
CA PHE A 274 -16.02 11.92 7.75
C PHE A 274 -16.10 10.51 8.34
N ALA A 275 -14.97 9.90 8.68
CA ALA A 275 -14.89 8.54 9.22
C ALA A 275 -13.82 8.47 10.34
N PRO A 276 -13.97 9.26 11.43
CA PRO A 276 -13.01 9.29 12.51
C PRO A 276 -12.81 7.88 13.09
N GLY A 277 -11.56 7.52 13.37
CA GLY A 277 -11.17 6.16 13.74
C GLY A 277 -10.59 5.33 12.60
N THR A 278 -10.65 5.83 11.36
CA THR A 278 -9.99 5.22 10.20
C THR A 278 -8.48 5.39 10.28
N ILE A 279 -7.74 4.30 10.04
CA ILE A 279 -6.28 4.27 10.04
C ILE A 279 -5.79 4.16 8.59
N LEU A 280 -4.76 4.94 8.25
CA LEU A 280 -4.08 4.88 6.96
C LEU A 280 -2.67 4.35 7.17
N ILE A 281 -2.32 3.33 6.40
CA ILE A 281 -1.00 2.73 6.38
C ILE A 281 -0.41 2.93 4.99
N THR A 282 0.75 3.57 4.88
CA THR A 282 1.46 3.64 3.59
C THR A 282 2.41 2.48 3.48
N GLU A 283 2.39 1.81 2.33
CA GLU A 283 3.42 0.83 1.99
C GLU A 283 4.44 1.46 1.05
N THR A 284 5.67 1.59 1.54
CA THR A 284 6.82 2.02 0.74
C THR A 284 8.08 1.26 1.15
N ASN A 285 8.42 0.22 0.40
CA ASN A 285 9.64 -0.58 0.55
C ASN A 285 10.90 0.18 0.09
N VAL A 286 11.28 1.21 0.85
CA VAL A 286 12.35 2.18 0.52
C VAL A 286 13.23 2.51 1.75
N PRO A 287 14.39 3.18 1.58
CA PRO A 287 15.21 3.63 2.70
C PRO A 287 14.46 4.48 3.73
N ASN A 288 14.91 4.43 4.99
CA ASN A 288 14.19 5.01 6.14
C ASN A 288 13.76 6.47 5.97
N PRO A 289 14.60 7.42 5.51
CA PRO A 289 14.19 8.82 5.38
C PRO A 289 12.99 9.01 4.44
N GLU A 290 12.95 8.27 3.35
CA GLU A 290 11.85 8.30 2.36
C GLU A 290 10.57 7.74 2.97
N ASN A 291 10.64 6.60 3.65
CA ASN A 291 9.49 5.98 4.31
C ASN A 291 8.94 6.85 5.47
N LEU A 292 9.83 7.43 6.29
CA LEU A 292 9.47 8.32 7.40
C LEU A 292 8.77 9.60 6.96
N SER A 293 9.03 10.06 5.73
CA SER A 293 8.42 11.27 5.19
C SER A 293 6.89 11.19 5.09
N TYR A 294 6.33 9.98 5.00
CA TYR A 294 4.87 9.75 4.93
C TYR A 294 4.12 9.97 6.25
N PHE A 295 4.81 10.12 7.38
CA PHE A 295 4.16 10.69 8.56
C PHE A 295 3.78 12.17 8.33
N GLY A 296 4.48 12.86 7.42
CA GLY A 296 4.34 14.29 7.18
C GLY A 296 4.49 15.08 8.47
N ASN A 297 3.63 16.07 8.69
CA ASN A 297 3.52 16.77 9.97
C ASN A 297 2.40 16.15 10.83
N ARG A 298 2.35 14.82 10.90
CA ARG A 298 1.27 13.98 11.50
C ARG A 298 -0.05 14.02 10.72
N ASN A 299 0.00 14.39 9.45
CA ASN A 299 -1.18 14.69 8.64
C ASN A 299 -1.28 13.88 7.34
N GLU A 300 -0.41 12.88 7.13
CA GLU A 300 -0.59 11.87 6.07
C GLU A 300 -0.84 10.48 6.69
N ALA A 301 0.10 9.55 6.66
CA ALA A 301 -0.10 8.21 7.19
C ALA A 301 -0.19 8.21 8.72
N HIS A 302 -1.04 7.34 9.25
CA HIS A 302 -1.04 7.00 10.67
C HIS A 302 0.09 6.00 10.98
N ILE A 303 0.31 5.07 10.06
CA ILE A 303 1.27 3.99 10.21
C ILE A 303 2.14 3.89 8.97
N VAL A 304 3.44 3.69 9.17
CA VAL A 304 4.36 3.32 8.09
C VAL A 304 4.98 1.96 8.41
N TYR A 305 5.18 1.13 7.39
CA TYR A 305 5.85 -0.16 7.55
C TYR A 305 7.31 0.02 7.96
N ASN A 306 7.80 -0.80 8.89
CA ASN A 306 9.18 -0.75 9.32
C ASN A 306 10.07 -1.72 8.54
N PHE A 307 10.22 -1.47 7.23
CA PHE A 307 10.82 -2.42 6.30
C PHE A 307 12.28 -2.77 6.58
N SER A 308 13.08 -1.88 7.20
CA SER A 308 14.48 -2.18 7.53
C SER A 308 14.62 -3.28 8.60
N LEU A 309 13.57 -3.55 9.40
CA LEU A 309 13.65 -4.51 10.49
C LEU A 309 13.92 -5.94 9.98
N ALA A 310 13.16 -6.40 9.00
CA ALA A 310 13.25 -7.77 8.48
C ALA A 310 14.67 -8.15 7.96
N PRO A 311 15.29 -7.40 7.02
CA PRO A 311 16.63 -7.75 6.53
C PRO A 311 17.69 -7.64 7.63
N LEU A 312 17.57 -6.71 8.58
CA LEU A 312 18.54 -6.57 9.68
C LEU A 312 18.44 -7.71 10.70
N VAL A 313 17.23 -8.18 11.01
CA VAL A 313 17.04 -9.36 11.87
C VAL A 313 17.61 -10.59 11.19
N VAL A 314 17.32 -10.79 9.91
CA VAL A 314 17.88 -11.90 9.13
C VAL A 314 19.39 -11.84 9.07
N HIS A 315 19.97 -10.67 8.79
CA HIS A 315 21.41 -10.45 8.83
C HIS A 315 22.00 -10.90 10.17
N SER A 316 21.43 -10.43 11.28
CA SER A 316 21.91 -10.76 12.62
C SER A 316 21.80 -12.24 12.97
N LEU A 317 20.74 -12.92 12.51
CA LEU A 317 20.59 -14.36 12.72
C LEU A 317 21.60 -15.17 11.91
N LEU A 318 21.84 -14.80 10.64
CA LEU A 318 22.77 -15.52 9.77
C LEU A 318 24.24 -15.36 10.18
N THR A 319 24.60 -14.16 10.67
CA THR A 319 25.99 -13.80 11.00
C THR A 319 26.34 -14.03 12.47
N GLY A 320 25.34 -14.05 13.36
CA GLY A 320 25.54 -13.96 14.81
C GLY A 320 25.89 -12.55 15.31
N GLU A 321 25.86 -11.53 14.45
CA GLU A 321 26.29 -10.17 14.74
C GLU A 321 25.10 -9.19 14.83
N THR A 322 25.01 -8.43 15.93
CA THR A 322 23.88 -7.51 16.17
C THR A 322 24.23 -6.03 15.98
N ALA A 323 25.45 -5.73 15.56
CA ALA A 323 25.95 -4.35 15.48
C ALA A 323 25.11 -3.47 14.54
N TYR A 324 24.71 -4.00 13.38
CA TYR A 324 23.90 -3.28 12.38
C TYR A 324 22.47 -3.04 12.88
N LEU A 325 21.80 -4.09 13.37
CA LEU A 325 20.47 -4.00 13.97
C LEU A 325 20.43 -2.98 15.11
N LYS A 326 21.40 -3.06 16.04
CA LYS A 326 21.49 -2.14 17.18
C LYS A 326 21.73 -0.70 16.73
N ARG A 327 22.62 -0.47 15.77
CA ARG A 327 22.89 0.88 15.25
C ARG A 327 21.65 1.49 14.63
N TRP A 328 20.95 0.72 13.80
CA TRP A 328 19.72 1.17 13.17
C TRP A 328 18.62 1.47 14.21
N MET A 329 18.37 0.57 15.17
CA MET A 329 17.39 0.78 16.25
C MET A 329 17.67 2.07 17.04
N MET A 330 18.94 2.35 17.34
CA MET A 330 19.34 3.56 18.05
C MET A 330 19.25 4.83 17.19
N SER A 331 19.23 4.70 15.86
CA SER A 331 19.07 5.85 14.94
C SER A 331 17.61 6.19 14.62
N MET A 332 16.68 5.27 14.87
CA MET A 332 15.27 5.46 14.54
C MET A 332 14.64 6.53 15.44
N PRO A 333 14.02 7.57 14.87
CA PRO A 333 13.33 8.58 15.67
C PRO A 333 12.09 7.96 16.33
N PRO A 334 11.67 8.44 17.51
CA PRO A 334 10.37 8.08 18.06
C PRO A 334 9.28 8.45 17.06
N ALA A 335 8.25 7.62 16.93
CA ALA A 335 7.12 7.94 16.08
C ALA A 335 6.45 9.24 16.55
N PRO A 336 6.04 10.13 15.64
CA PRO A 336 5.27 11.32 16.00
C PRO A 336 4.00 10.97 16.78
N VAL A 337 3.52 11.88 17.62
CA VAL A 337 2.24 11.68 18.36
C VAL A 337 1.10 11.43 17.36
N GLY A 338 0.34 10.35 17.57
CA GLY A 338 -0.73 9.94 16.67
C GLY A 338 -0.25 9.12 15.46
N CYS A 339 1.03 8.74 15.44
CA CYS A 339 1.64 7.88 14.43
C CYS A 339 2.35 6.69 15.08
N THR A 340 2.54 5.60 14.34
CA THR A 340 3.35 4.45 14.80
C THR A 340 4.03 3.72 13.64
N TYR A 341 5.02 2.90 13.97
CA TYR A 341 5.65 1.96 13.04
C TYR A 341 4.91 0.63 13.04
N LEU A 342 4.73 0.03 11.86
CA LEU A 342 4.30 -1.36 11.74
C LEU A 342 5.53 -2.26 11.64
N ASN A 343 5.90 -2.87 12.77
CA ASN A 343 7.00 -3.82 12.83
C ASN A 343 6.56 -5.18 12.28
N PHE A 344 7.33 -5.73 11.36
CA PHE A 344 7.10 -7.04 10.77
C PHE A 344 8.44 -7.66 10.34
N ILE A 345 8.47 -8.97 10.17
CA ILE A 345 9.69 -9.74 9.80
C ILE A 345 9.51 -10.55 8.51
N ALA A 346 8.28 -10.64 7.99
CA ALA A 346 7.95 -11.29 6.74
C ALA A 346 6.66 -10.71 6.16
N SER A 347 6.57 -10.62 4.83
CA SER A 347 5.39 -10.15 4.10
C SER A 347 5.11 -11.08 2.91
N HIS A 348 4.03 -10.81 2.18
CA HIS A 348 3.68 -11.56 0.97
C HIS A 348 4.70 -11.34 -0.18
N ASP A 349 5.40 -10.21 -0.20
CA ASP A 349 6.44 -9.88 -1.18
C ASP A 349 7.83 -10.44 -0.83
N GLY A 350 7.98 -11.01 0.36
CA GLY A 350 9.27 -11.45 0.92
C GLY A 350 9.98 -10.37 1.73
N ILE A 351 11.31 -10.47 1.82
CA ILE A 351 12.18 -9.55 2.58
C ILE A 351 12.77 -8.52 1.61
N GLY A 352 12.34 -7.27 1.70
CA GLY A 352 12.86 -6.17 0.89
C GLY A 352 14.32 -5.86 1.19
N MET A 353 15.12 -5.66 0.13
CA MET A 353 16.55 -5.33 0.23
C MET A 353 16.84 -3.83 0.04
N ARG A 354 15.95 -3.08 -0.61
CA ARG A 354 16.00 -1.60 -0.67
C ARG A 354 16.19 -0.94 0.71
N PRO A 355 15.46 -1.34 1.76
CA PRO A 355 15.52 -0.71 3.08
C PRO A 355 16.80 -1.04 3.85
N ALA A 356 17.62 -1.98 3.35
CA ALA A 356 18.95 -2.28 3.87
C ALA A 356 20.04 -1.39 3.24
N GLU A 357 19.73 -0.65 2.16
CA GLU A 357 20.67 0.25 1.50
C GLU A 357 21.16 1.34 2.47
N GLY A 358 22.48 1.50 2.58
CA GLY A 358 23.12 2.41 3.53
C GLY A 358 23.13 1.93 4.98
N LEU A 359 22.45 0.82 5.30
CA LEU A 359 22.51 0.17 6.62
C LEU A 359 23.48 -1.00 6.61
N LEU A 360 23.39 -1.86 5.59
CA LEU A 360 24.32 -2.96 5.33
C LEU A 360 25.25 -2.60 4.16
N SER A 361 26.51 -3.03 4.23
CA SER A 361 27.43 -2.88 3.09
C SER A 361 27.00 -3.80 1.93
N GLU A 362 27.50 -3.54 0.73
CA GLU A 362 27.20 -4.39 -0.43
C GLU A 362 27.68 -5.84 -0.23
N ASP A 363 28.82 -6.04 0.46
CA ASP A 363 29.35 -7.36 0.80
C ASP A 363 28.43 -8.12 1.77
N GLU A 364 27.93 -7.46 2.81
CA GLU A 364 26.99 -8.04 3.80
C GLU A 364 25.68 -8.47 3.11
N GLN A 365 25.16 -7.62 2.22
CA GLN A 365 23.96 -7.93 1.44
C GLN A 365 24.21 -9.10 0.48
N ALA A 366 25.35 -9.13 -0.21
CA ALA A 366 25.71 -10.20 -1.13
C ALA A 366 25.83 -11.56 -0.41
N GLN A 367 26.43 -11.57 0.78
CA GLN A 367 26.54 -12.77 1.61
C GLN A 367 25.17 -13.31 2.04
N MET A 368 24.26 -12.43 2.49
CA MET A 368 22.88 -12.83 2.80
C MET A 368 22.18 -13.45 1.59
N VAL A 369 22.31 -12.82 0.41
CA VAL A 369 21.72 -13.30 -0.84
C VAL A 369 22.25 -14.69 -1.21
N GLU A 370 23.54 -14.94 -1.00
CA GLU A 370 24.15 -16.25 -1.25
C GLU A 370 23.58 -17.33 -0.33
N VAL A 371 23.47 -17.06 0.98
CA VAL A 371 22.87 -18.00 1.94
C VAL A 371 21.42 -18.30 1.58
N VAL A 372 20.64 -17.28 1.21
CA VAL A 372 19.26 -17.47 0.76
C VAL A 372 19.18 -18.38 -0.46
N ARG A 373 20.08 -18.24 -1.44
CA ARG A 373 20.12 -19.15 -2.60
C ARG A 373 20.50 -20.58 -2.19
N ARG A 374 21.45 -20.73 -1.26
CA ARG A 374 21.92 -22.05 -0.78
C ARG A 374 20.84 -22.81 -0.01
N CYS A 375 20.01 -22.13 0.77
CA CYS A 375 18.88 -22.75 1.47
C CYS A 375 17.65 -23.00 0.58
N GLY A 376 17.76 -22.77 -0.74
CA GLY A 376 16.68 -23.00 -1.70
C GLY A 376 15.69 -21.84 -1.86
N GLY A 377 15.97 -20.70 -1.22
CA GLY A 377 15.23 -19.46 -1.41
C GLY A 377 15.40 -18.86 -2.81
N ARG A 378 14.47 -17.99 -3.19
CA ARG A 378 14.46 -17.28 -4.48
C ARG A 378 14.76 -15.80 -4.28
N VAL A 379 15.19 -15.15 -5.35
CA VAL A 379 15.58 -13.74 -5.31
C VAL A 379 14.95 -13.03 -6.50
N SER A 380 14.23 -11.94 -6.25
CA SER A 380 13.70 -11.05 -7.29
C SER A 380 14.69 -9.91 -7.54
N THR A 381 14.74 -9.39 -8.77
CA THR A 381 15.63 -8.27 -9.15
C THR A 381 14.85 -7.06 -9.63
N ARG A 382 15.43 -5.88 -9.41
CA ARG A 382 14.98 -4.59 -9.94
C ARG A 382 16.03 -4.02 -10.88
N ARG A 383 15.63 -3.07 -11.72
CA ARG A 383 16.55 -2.34 -12.59
C ARG A 383 17.11 -1.12 -11.85
N SER A 384 18.44 -0.98 -11.83
CA SER A 384 19.11 0.19 -11.26
C SER A 384 19.25 1.32 -12.29
N ALA A 385 19.51 2.55 -11.82
CA ALA A 385 19.63 3.75 -12.65
C ALA A 385 20.76 3.67 -13.69
N ASP A 386 21.82 2.93 -13.39
CA ASP A 386 22.92 2.62 -14.31
C ASP A 386 22.59 1.52 -15.34
N GLY A 387 21.35 1.00 -15.32
CA GLY A 387 20.88 -0.05 -16.21
C GLY A 387 21.22 -1.47 -15.76
N GLY A 388 21.87 -1.64 -14.60
CA GLY A 388 22.14 -2.94 -14.00
C GLY A 388 20.92 -3.59 -13.34
N GLU A 389 21.12 -4.80 -12.79
CA GLU A 389 20.14 -5.48 -11.94
C GLU A 389 20.65 -5.54 -10.50
N LYS A 390 19.81 -5.12 -9.55
CA LYS A 390 20.06 -5.28 -8.12
C LYS A 390 18.97 -6.13 -7.48
N VAL A 391 19.32 -6.86 -6.42
CA VAL A 391 18.35 -7.65 -5.67
C VAL A 391 17.27 -6.73 -5.09
N TYR A 392 16.01 -7.15 -5.21
CA TYR A 392 14.86 -6.41 -4.70
C TYR A 392 14.26 -7.10 -3.47
N GLU A 393 13.90 -8.39 -3.57
CA GLU A 393 13.42 -9.19 -2.43
C GLU A 393 14.12 -10.54 -2.31
N LEU A 394 14.26 -10.98 -1.05
CA LEU A 394 14.60 -12.35 -0.68
C LEU A 394 13.31 -13.11 -0.37
N ASN A 395 13.09 -14.22 -1.08
CA ASN A 395 11.89 -15.04 -0.99
C ASN A 395 12.25 -16.40 -0.37
N VAL A 396 12.14 -16.47 0.97
CA VAL A 396 12.48 -17.64 1.77
C VAL A 396 11.66 -17.64 3.07
N SER A 397 11.32 -18.81 3.58
CA SER A 397 10.70 -18.90 4.91
C SER A 397 11.77 -18.64 5.98
N LEU A 398 11.42 -17.97 7.08
CA LEU A 398 12.35 -17.84 8.20
C LEU A 398 12.76 -19.20 8.75
N PHE A 399 11.85 -20.19 8.73
CA PHE A 399 12.12 -21.55 9.20
C PHE A 399 13.24 -22.23 8.41
N ASP A 400 13.23 -22.11 7.08
CA ASP A 400 14.29 -22.69 6.24
C ASP A 400 15.59 -21.89 6.35
N LEU A 401 15.49 -20.56 6.47
CA LEU A 401 16.64 -19.70 6.58
C LEU A 401 17.38 -19.88 7.92
N MET A 402 16.65 -20.10 9.02
CA MET A 402 17.22 -20.32 10.36
C MET A 402 17.96 -21.65 10.52
N LYS A 403 17.91 -22.55 9.53
CA LYS A 403 18.78 -23.74 9.48
C LYS A 403 20.20 -23.42 9.01
N TRP A 404 20.49 -22.16 8.69
CA TRP A 404 21.75 -21.76 8.06
C TRP A 404 22.39 -20.59 8.80
N THR A 405 23.72 -20.55 8.73
CA THR A 405 24.56 -19.39 9.03
C THR A 405 25.33 -19.00 7.76
N ILE A 406 26.09 -17.91 7.83
CA ILE A 406 27.02 -17.54 6.77
C ILE A 406 28.13 -18.59 6.52
N TYR A 407 28.35 -19.52 7.46
CA TYR A 407 29.35 -20.58 7.32
C TYR A 407 28.79 -21.87 6.71
N GLY A 408 27.47 -22.06 6.72
CA GLY A 408 26.82 -23.28 6.22
C GLY A 408 25.55 -23.63 7.00
N GLU A 409 25.04 -24.84 6.78
CA GLU A 409 23.92 -25.38 7.55
C GLU A 409 24.34 -25.51 9.03
N ASP A 410 23.45 -25.11 9.94
CA ASP A 410 23.63 -25.23 11.38
C ASP A 410 23.04 -26.57 11.86
N ASP A 411 23.72 -27.23 12.78
CA ASP A 411 23.27 -28.48 13.41
C ASP A 411 22.15 -28.23 14.43
N LEU A 412 21.91 -26.97 14.81
CA LEU A 412 20.86 -26.55 15.75
C LEU A 412 19.56 -26.21 15.01
N GLN A 413 18.79 -27.23 14.66
CA GLN A 413 17.43 -27.05 14.09
C GLN A 413 16.39 -26.83 15.20
N LEU A 414 15.47 -25.88 14.97
CA LEU A 414 14.28 -25.63 15.82
C LEU A 414 13.24 -26.75 15.71
#